data_AF-A0A7V4ZZD4-F1
#
_entry.id   AF-A0A7V4ZZD4-F1
#
_cell.length_a   1.000
_cell.length_b   1.000
_cell.length_c   1.000
_cell.angle_alpha   90.00
_cell.angle_beta   90.00
_cell.angle_gamma   90.00
#
_symmetry.space_group_name_H-M   'P 1'
#
loop_
_entity.id
_entity.type
_entity.pdbx_description
1 polymer ?
#
loop_
_entity_poly.entity_id
_entity_poly.type
_entity_poly.pdbx_seq_one_letter_code
_entity_poly.pdbx_strand_id
1 'polypeptide(L)'
;MNQEQVKELLLQLEPDTEEFQVIFSGKQSKRVNGIYHPERREIIIHNRNFKSENDLVYTAIHEFAHHLHFTRSPVPITNRAHTQEFWALFHGLLEKAEGLSLYTNVFEQEAEFRLLTDRIRTSFLAKNGHLMKEFGKLLTEAEALCRKYNARFEDYVDRVLGVHRTTARVLMRIHALNVDPEIGFENMRTVASLKTEEERKKAEEAFRSGKSPDRVKAEFSRKRKEEEPLERLRQEKRRIEKTIHSLMKRLEEIDQRLEKFEGKAAQEKA
;
A
#
# COMPACT_ATOMS: atom_id res chain seq x y z
N MET A 1 17.62 -24.04 -8.19
CA MET A 1 17.73 -22.89 -9.12
C MET A 1 18.97 -22.06 -8.79
N ASN A 2 19.71 -21.60 -9.80
CA ASN A 2 20.89 -20.73 -9.68
C ASN A 2 20.59 -19.27 -10.08
N GLN A 3 21.57 -18.37 -9.95
CA GLN A 3 21.40 -16.94 -10.23
C GLN A 3 21.02 -16.61 -11.69
N GLU A 4 21.58 -17.32 -12.66
CA GLU A 4 21.31 -17.09 -14.09
C GLU A 4 19.88 -17.51 -14.42
N GLN A 5 19.45 -18.67 -13.91
CA GLN A 5 18.08 -19.14 -14.04
C GLN A 5 17.06 -18.16 -13.43
N VAL A 6 17.38 -17.55 -12.27
CA VAL A 6 16.53 -16.50 -11.69
C VAL A 6 16.48 -15.28 -12.60
N LYS A 7 17.62 -14.82 -13.12
CA LYS A 7 17.67 -13.65 -14.01
C LYS A 7 16.86 -13.90 -15.28
N GLU A 8 17.02 -15.06 -15.92
CA GLU A 8 16.24 -15.47 -17.08
C GLU A 8 14.74 -15.50 -16.79
N LEU A 9 14.33 -16.04 -15.62
CA LEU A 9 12.94 -16.04 -15.19
C LEU A 9 12.38 -14.62 -15.05
N LEU A 10 13.12 -13.70 -14.43
CA LEU A 10 12.69 -12.32 -14.26
C LEU A 10 12.59 -11.58 -15.61
N LEU A 11 13.50 -11.85 -16.55
CA LEU A 11 13.45 -11.30 -17.91
C LEU A 11 12.27 -11.86 -18.72
N GLN A 12 11.78 -13.07 -18.44
CA GLN A 12 10.52 -13.55 -19.05
C GLN A 12 9.31 -12.76 -18.55
N LEU A 13 9.35 -12.27 -17.31
CA LEU A 13 8.28 -11.42 -16.78
C LEU A 13 8.31 -10.05 -17.43
N GLU A 14 9.47 -9.41 -17.57
CA GLU A 14 9.56 -8.10 -18.23
C GLU A 14 10.86 -8.02 -19.06
N PRO A 15 10.81 -8.36 -20.36
CA PRO A 15 12.00 -8.39 -21.23
C PRO A 15 12.62 -7.01 -21.45
N ASP A 16 11.77 -5.98 -21.58
CA ASP A 16 12.18 -4.60 -21.86
C ASP A 16 12.48 -3.85 -20.54
N THR A 17 13.37 -4.42 -19.72
CA THR A 17 13.85 -3.80 -18.48
C THR A 17 15.27 -3.28 -18.65
N GLU A 18 15.63 -2.27 -17.86
CA GLU A 18 17.02 -1.84 -17.78
C GLU A 18 17.91 -2.94 -17.20
N GLU A 19 19.20 -2.93 -17.55
CA GLU A 19 20.15 -3.95 -17.08
C GLU A 19 20.25 -3.99 -15.55
N PHE A 20 20.30 -5.21 -15.00
CA PHE A 20 20.43 -5.49 -13.58
C PHE A 20 21.20 -6.78 -13.32
N GLN A 21 21.68 -6.96 -12.10
CA GLN A 21 22.38 -8.16 -11.66
C GLN A 21 21.57 -8.92 -10.62
N VAL A 22 21.62 -10.25 -10.67
CA VAL A 22 21.10 -11.12 -9.63
C VAL A 22 22.28 -11.78 -8.93
N ILE A 23 22.36 -11.60 -7.62
CA ILE A 23 23.49 -12.09 -6.82
C ILE A 23 22.95 -12.95 -5.68
N PHE A 24 23.38 -14.20 -5.63
CA PHE A 24 23.16 -15.05 -4.47
C PHE A 24 24.26 -14.80 -3.44
N SER A 25 23.90 -14.25 -2.28
CA SER A 25 24.88 -13.90 -1.24
C SER A 25 25.62 -15.10 -0.64
N GLY A 26 25.13 -16.33 -0.86
CA GLY A 26 25.66 -17.55 -0.26
C GLY A 26 25.46 -17.64 1.25
N LYS A 27 24.63 -16.76 1.83
CA LYS A 27 24.44 -16.58 3.28
C LYS A 27 22.97 -16.67 3.65
N GLN A 28 22.74 -16.93 4.94
CA GLN A 28 21.45 -16.76 5.57
C GLN A 28 21.40 -15.37 6.23
N SER A 29 20.27 -14.70 6.17
CA SER A 29 20.02 -13.43 6.85
C SER A 29 18.82 -13.57 7.77
N LYS A 30 18.96 -13.09 9.00
CA LYS A 30 17.87 -13.09 10.00
C LYS A 30 16.87 -11.95 9.79
N ARG A 31 17.20 -10.97 8.96
CA ARG A 31 16.42 -9.73 8.81
C ARG A 31 15.57 -9.70 7.54
N VAL A 32 16.16 -10.11 6.42
CA VAL A 32 15.54 -9.98 5.09
C VAL A 32 15.90 -11.19 4.24
N ASN A 33 15.03 -11.51 3.28
CA ASN A 33 15.23 -12.60 2.32
C ASN A 33 15.93 -12.13 1.03
N GLY A 34 15.69 -10.88 0.65
CA GLY A 34 16.33 -10.20 -0.47
C GLY A 34 16.47 -8.71 -0.19
N ILE A 35 17.26 -8.04 -1.03
CA ILE A 35 17.37 -6.59 -1.06
C ILE A 35 17.77 -6.12 -2.46
N TYR A 36 17.10 -5.09 -2.94
CA TYR A 36 17.49 -4.35 -4.13
C TYR A 36 18.38 -3.14 -3.78
N HIS A 37 19.51 -2.99 -4.48
CA HIS A 37 20.39 -1.83 -4.41
C HIS A 37 20.26 -0.96 -5.67
N PRO A 38 19.54 0.17 -5.62
CA PRO A 38 19.23 0.96 -6.81
C PRO A 38 20.45 1.51 -7.54
N GLU A 39 21.45 2.02 -6.81
CA GLU A 39 22.66 2.63 -7.38
C GLU A 39 23.46 1.68 -8.26
N ARG A 40 23.47 0.38 -7.91
CA ARG A 40 24.20 -0.66 -8.63
C ARG A 40 23.30 -1.55 -9.49
N ARG A 41 21.98 -1.39 -9.35
CA ARG A 41 20.95 -2.24 -9.96
C ARG A 41 21.19 -3.72 -9.63
N GLU A 42 21.53 -3.98 -8.37
CA GLU A 42 21.81 -5.32 -7.86
C GLU A 42 20.61 -5.83 -7.06
N ILE A 43 20.11 -6.99 -7.44
CA ILE A 43 19.17 -7.79 -6.66
C ILE A 43 20.01 -8.81 -5.89
N ILE A 44 20.10 -8.64 -4.58
CA ILE A 44 20.80 -9.58 -3.70
C ILE A 44 19.79 -10.47 -3.02
N ILE A 45 19.98 -11.79 -3.14
CA ILE A 45 19.12 -12.80 -2.53
C ILE A 45 19.92 -13.59 -1.48
N HIS A 46 19.38 -13.69 -0.27
CA HIS A 46 19.91 -14.54 0.80
C HIS A 46 19.46 -15.98 0.59
N ASN A 47 20.00 -16.63 -0.44
CA ASN A 47 19.54 -17.90 -0.97
C ASN A 47 19.53 -19.06 0.05
N ARG A 48 20.28 -18.97 1.16
CA ARG A 48 20.21 -19.98 2.25
C ARG A 48 19.02 -19.80 3.20
N ASN A 49 18.19 -18.77 3.02
CA ASN A 49 16.95 -18.58 3.79
C ASN A 49 15.84 -19.53 3.33
N PHE A 50 15.85 -19.95 2.07
CA PHE A 50 14.72 -20.62 1.44
C PHE A 50 14.79 -22.14 1.58
N LYS A 51 13.62 -22.75 1.73
CA LYS A 51 13.44 -24.21 1.76
C LYS A 51 12.82 -24.77 0.48
N SER A 52 12.26 -23.90 -0.37
CA SER A 52 11.68 -24.26 -1.65
C SER A 52 12.06 -23.24 -2.72
N GLU A 53 12.03 -23.67 -3.98
CA GLU A 53 12.31 -22.78 -5.11
C GLU A 53 11.21 -21.73 -5.26
N ASN A 54 9.96 -22.07 -4.95
CA ASN A 54 8.82 -21.16 -5.07
C ASN A 54 8.94 -19.92 -4.16
N ASP A 55 9.46 -20.09 -2.94
CA ASP A 55 9.71 -19.00 -1.99
C ASP A 55 10.88 -18.09 -2.44
N LEU A 56 11.91 -18.70 -3.04
CA LEU A 56 13.01 -17.97 -3.67
C LEU A 56 12.51 -17.15 -4.87
N VAL A 57 11.67 -17.73 -5.73
CA VAL A 57 11.06 -17.05 -6.88
C VAL A 57 10.20 -15.88 -6.41
N TYR A 58 9.34 -16.07 -5.41
CA TYR A 58 8.53 -14.99 -4.83
C TYR A 58 9.39 -13.81 -4.38
N THR A 59 10.49 -14.09 -3.68
CA THR A 59 11.43 -13.04 -3.24
C THR A 59 12.14 -12.39 -4.43
N ALA A 60 12.56 -13.16 -5.43
CA ALA A 60 13.18 -12.61 -6.63
C ALA A 60 12.25 -11.65 -7.37
N ILE A 61 10.97 -12.02 -7.52
CA ILE A 61 9.94 -11.16 -8.14
C ILE A 61 9.72 -9.90 -7.30
N HIS A 62 9.79 -9.99 -5.96
CA HIS A 62 9.68 -8.82 -5.08
C HIS A 62 10.81 -7.82 -5.29
N GLU A 63 12.05 -8.29 -5.27
CA GLU A 63 13.21 -7.41 -5.51
C GLU A 63 13.26 -6.89 -6.95
N PHE A 64 12.79 -7.68 -7.91
CA PHE A 64 12.63 -7.23 -9.29
C PHE A 64 11.56 -6.17 -9.45
N ALA A 65 10.47 -6.24 -8.67
CA ALA A 65 9.49 -5.17 -8.63
C ALA A 65 10.10 -3.86 -8.12
N HIS A 66 11.05 -3.90 -7.16
CA HIS A 66 11.79 -2.71 -6.75
C HIS A 66 12.67 -2.17 -7.87
N HIS A 67 13.33 -3.05 -8.62
CA HIS A 67 14.12 -2.67 -9.79
C HIS A 67 13.27 -1.92 -10.82
N LEU A 68 12.18 -2.54 -11.26
CA LEU A 68 11.27 -1.96 -12.26
C LEU A 68 10.62 -0.67 -11.77
N HIS A 69 10.19 -0.64 -10.51
CA HIS A 69 9.62 0.56 -9.92
C HIS A 69 10.64 1.70 -9.99
N PHE A 70 11.90 1.44 -9.60
CA PHE A 70 13.00 2.40 -9.65
C PHE A 70 13.34 2.89 -11.05
N THR A 71 13.54 1.99 -12.01
CA THR A 71 14.01 2.34 -13.36
C THR A 71 12.92 2.99 -14.21
N ARG A 72 11.65 2.65 -13.99
CA ARG A 72 10.53 3.25 -14.73
C ARG A 72 10.09 4.60 -14.19
N SER A 73 10.55 5.01 -13.01
CA SER A 73 10.12 6.27 -12.40
C SER A 73 10.81 7.46 -13.06
N PRO A 74 10.06 8.43 -13.62
CA PRO A 74 10.63 9.64 -14.22
C PRO A 74 11.13 10.65 -13.18
N VAL A 75 10.90 10.38 -11.89
CA VAL A 75 11.32 11.20 -10.76
C VAL A 75 12.02 10.33 -9.71
N PRO A 76 12.94 10.88 -8.90
CA PRO A 76 13.57 10.14 -7.81
C PRO A 76 12.53 9.47 -6.91
N ILE A 77 12.70 8.17 -6.68
CA ILE A 77 11.85 7.45 -5.75
C ILE A 77 12.24 7.83 -4.33
N THR A 78 11.25 8.21 -3.52
CA THR A 78 11.45 8.51 -2.10
C THR A 78 11.93 7.28 -1.33
N ASN A 79 12.45 7.46 -0.12
CA ASN A 79 12.89 6.35 0.76
C ASN A 79 11.78 5.32 1.10
N ARG A 80 10.52 5.55 0.73
CA ARG A 80 9.43 4.58 0.90
C ARG A 80 9.41 3.60 -0.28
N ALA A 81 9.98 2.41 -0.06
CA ALA A 81 10.05 1.35 -1.07
C ALA A 81 8.67 0.72 -1.39
N HIS A 82 7.80 0.54 -0.39
CA HIS A 82 6.50 -0.13 -0.55
C HIS A 82 5.34 0.86 -0.67
N THR A 83 5.23 1.48 -1.84
CA THR A 83 4.09 2.35 -2.22
C THR A 83 2.93 1.49 -2.77
N GLN A 84 1.78 2.12 -3.00
CA GLN A 84 0.66 1.47 -3.67
C GLN A 84 1.02 1.06 -5.11
N GLU A 85 1.78 1.91 -5.81
CA GLU A 85 2.27 1.64 -7.17
C GLU A 85 3.20 0.42 -7.19
N PHE A 86 4.11 0.33 -6.22
CA PHE A 86 4.95 -0.86 -6.04
C PHE A 86 4.11 -2.12 -5.85
N TRP A 87 3.13 -2.12 -4.93
CA TRP A 87 2.31 -3.31 -4.67
C TRP A 87 1.45 -3.69 -5.87
N ALA A 88 0.90 -2.71 -6.60
CA ALA A 88 0.17 -2.98 -7.82
C ALA A 88 1.07 -3.64 -8.89
N LEU A 89 2.30 -3.15 -9.07
CA LEU A 89 3.29 -3.73 -9.97
C LEU A 89 3.67 -5.14 -9.54
N PHE A 90 4.05 -5.33 -8.27
CA PHE A 90 4.46 -6.62 -7.73
C PHE A 90 3.38 -7.68 -7.87
N HIS A 91 2.13 -7.37 -7.49
CA HIS A 91 1.01 -8.31 -7.66
C HIS A 91 0.72 -8.61 -9.15
N GLY A 92 0.94 -7.65 -10.05
CA GLY A 92 0.85 -7.89 -11.49
C GLY A 92 1.94 -8.83 -12.01
N LEU A 93 3.17 -8.71 -11.51
CA LEU A 93 4.26 -9.63 -11.85
C LEU A 93 4.00 -11.05 -11.34
N LEU A 94 3.45 -11.19 -10.13
CA LEU A 94 3.05 -12.50 -9.61
C LEU A 94 1.98 -13.15 -10.48
N GLU A 95 0.90 -12.42 -10.83
CA GLU A 95 -0.14 -12.94 -11.72
C GLU A 95 0.42 -13.37 -13.08
N LYS A 96 1.35 -12.58 -13.65
CA LYS A 96 2.05 -12.94 -14.89
C LYS A 96 2.91 -14.19 -14.73
N ALA A 97 3.63 -14.30 -13.62
CA ALA A 97 4.44 -15.47 -13.30
C ALA A 97 3.59 -16.74 -13.09
N GLU A 98 2.42 -16.63 -12.46
CA GLU A 98 1.44 -17.71 -12.35
C GLU A 98 0.93 -18.15 -13.73
N GLY A 99 0.55 -17.19 -14.58
CA GLY A 99 0.08 -17.47 -15.94
C GLY A 99 1.14 -18.14 -16.84
N LEU A 100 2.43 -17.83 -16.61
CA LEU A 100 3.56 -18.47 -17.29
C LEU A 100 4.05 -19.75 -16.59
N SER A 101 3.40 -20.18 -15.50
CA SER A 101 3.82 -21.32 -14.68
C SER A 101 5.25 -21.20 -14.11
N LEU A 102 5.76 -19.97 -13.96
CA LEU A 102 7.06 -19.65 -13.36
C LEU A 102 6.97 -19.55 -11.83
N TYR A 103 5.77 -19.27 -11.31
CA TYR A 103 5.46 -19.21 -9.88
C TYR A 103 4.18 -19.99 -9.61
N THR A 104 4.14 -20.68 -8.47
CA THR A 104 2.99 -21.47 -8.03
C THR A 104 2.30 -20.81 -6.85
N ASN A 105 1.02 -20.50 -7.02
CA ASN A 105 0.17 -20.03 -5.94
C ASN A 105 -0.36 -21.21 -5.12
N VAL A 106 0.38 -21.54 -4.05
CA VAL A 106 0.03 -22.63 -3.12
C VAL A 106 -1.36 -22.42 -2.51
N PHE A 107 -1.83 -21.17 -2.38
CA PHE A 107 -3.12 -20.84 -1.77
C PHE A 107 -4.32 -21.28 -2.63
N GLU A 108 -4.14 -21.40 -3.95
CA GLU A 108 -5.16 -21.87 -4.88
C GLU A 108 -5.02 -23.37 -5.21
N GLN A 109 -3.83 -23.95 -5.01
CA GLN A 109 -3.61 -25.38 -5.28
C GLN A 109 -4.04 -26.26 -4.11
N GLU A 110 -3.59 -25.91 -2.90
CA GLU A 110 -3.81 -26.73 -1.72
C GLU A 110 -5.27 -26.64 -1.23
N ALA A 111 -5.90 -27.80 -1.04
CA ALA A 111 -7.30 -27.87 -0.66
C ALA A 111 -7.56 -27.20 0.70
N GLU A 112 -6.64 -27.33 1.66
CA GLU A 112 -6.76 -26.71 2.98
C GLU A 112 -6.80 -25.18 2.90
N PHE A 113 -5.93 -24.57 2.09
CA PHE A 113 -5.93 -23.12 1.88
C PHE A 113 -7.19 -22.65 1.17
N ARG A 114 -7.65 -23.37 0.14
CA ARG A 114 -8.89 -23.02 -0.56
C ARG A 114 -10.11 -23.05 0.36
N LEU A 115 -10.28 -24.13 1.13
CA LEU A 115 -11.40 -24.26 2.07
C LEU A 115 -11.36 -23.18 3.16
N LEU A 116 -10.17 -22.90 3.70
CA LEU A 116 -10.00 -21.83 4.69
C LEU A 116 -10.32 -20.45 4.08
N THR A 117 -9.84 -20.20 2.86
CA THR A 117 -10.04 -18.93 2.14
C THR A 117 -11.51 -18.71 1.83
N ASP A 118 -12.21 -19.73 1.33
CA ASP A 118 -13.65 -19.68 1.10
C ASP A 118 -14.42 -19.37 2.39
N ARG A 119 -14.07 -20.05 3.49
CA ARG A 119 -14.68 -19.79 4.80
C ARG A 119 -14.44 -18.35 5.26
N ILE A 120 -13.22 -17.82 5.11
CA ILE A 120 -12.89 -16.43 5.48
C ILE A 120 -13.71 -15.46 4.62
N ARG A 121 -13.77 -15.67 3.30
CA ARG A 121 -14.50 -14.80 2.37
C ARG A 121 -16.00 -14.79 2.68
N THR A 122 -16.62 -15.95 2.79
CA THR A 122 -18.07 -16.08 2.96
C THR A 122 -18.52 -15.75 4.39
N SER A 123 -17.86 -16.29 5.41
CA SER A 123 -18.34 -16.22 6.79
C SER A 123 -17.90 -14.97 7.53
N PHE A 124 -16.86 -14.28 7.05
CA PHE A 124 -16.35 -13.08 7.71
C PHE A 124 -16.41 -11.87 6.79
N LEU A 125 -15.78 -11.92 5.60
CA LEU A 125 -15.69 -10.73 4.76
C LEU A 125 -17.05 -10.30 4.22
N ALA A 126 -17.81 -11.21 3.59
CA ALA A 126 -19.13 -10.93 3.06
C ALA A 126 -20.13 -10.59 4.19
N LYS A 127 -20.22 -11.42 5.24
CA LYS A 127 -21.10 -11.15 6.39
C LYS A 127 -20.82 -9.80 7.06
N ASN A 128 -19.54 -9.46 7.26
CA ASN A 128 -19.16 -8.15 7.78
C ASN A 128 -19.54 -7.03 6.80
N GLY A 129 -19.38 -7.24 5.49
CA GLY A 129 -19.85 -6.30 4.47
C GLY A 129 -21.36 -6.02 4.58
N HIS A 130 -22.18 -7.06 4.73
CA HIS A 130 -23.63 -6.93 4.95
C HIS A 130 -23.95 -6.16 6.22
N LEU A 131 -23.34 -6.54 7.35
CA LEU A 131 -23.54 -5.85 8.64
C LEU A 131 -23.16 -4.37 8.57
N MET A 132 -22.05 -4.04 7.92
CA MET A 132 -21.59 -2.65 7.78
C MET A 132 -22.51 -1.85 6.85
N LYS A 133 -23.07 -2.47 5.80
CA LYS A 133 -24.06 -1.84 4.92
C LYS A 133 -25.38 -1.58 5.65
N GLU A 134 -25.84 -2.53 6.47
CA GLU A 134 -27.01 -2.35 7.34
C GLU A 134 -26.77 -1.28 8.41
N PHE A 135 -25.58 -1.25 9.01
CA PHE A 135 -25.22 -0.20 9.96
C PHE A 135 -25.27 1.19 9.30
N GLY A 136 -24.83 1.31 8.04
CA GLY A 136 -25.00 2.52 7.25
C GLY A 136 -26.45 2.99 7.12
N LYS A 137 -27.39 2.06 6.92
CA LYS A 137 -28.84 2.34 6.89
C LYS A 137 -29.33 2.88 8.24
N LEU A 138 -28.98 2.22 9.34
CA LEU A 138 -29.38 2.63 10.70
C LEU A 138 -28.83 4.01 11.05
N LEU A 139 -27.61 4.35 10.59
CA LEU A 139 -27.05 5.70 10.76
C LEU A 139 -27.82 6.76 9.99
N THR A 140 -28.35 6.44 8.80
CA THR A 140 -29.26 7.33 8.07
C THR A 140 -30.58 7.55 8.82
N GLU A 141 -31.15 6.51 9.41
CA GLU A 141 -32.34 6.62 10.27
C GLU A 141 -32.07 7.46 11.52
N ALA A 142 -30.91 7.24 12.17
CA ALA A 142 -30.48 8.03 13.32
C ALA A 142 -30.29 9.51 12.96
N GLU A 143 -29.71 9.83 11.80
CA GLU A 143 -29.59 11.21 11.33
C GLU A 143 -30.98 11.87 11.17
N ALA A 144 -31.95 11.14 10.60
CA ALA A 144 -33.32 11.63 10.46
C ALA A 144 -33.99 11.89 11.82
N LEU A 145 -33.77 11.02 12.82
CA LEU A 145 -34.23 11.23 14.18
C LEU A 145 -33.57 12.45 14.84
N CYS A 146 -32.26 12.62 14.69
CA CYS A 146 -31.56 13.81 15.17
C CYS A 146 -32.17 15.09 14.59
N ARG A 147 -32.45 15.12 13.27
CA ARG A 147 -33.13 16.26 12.63
C ARG A 147 -34.53 16.50 13.19
N LYS A 148 -35.33 15.43 13.38
CA LYS A 148 -36.69 15.51 13.92
C LYS A 148 -36.73 16.12 15.33
N TYR A 149 -35.77 15.74 16.19
CA TYR A 149 -35.69 16.21 17.57
C TYR A 149 -34.72 17.37 17.78
N ASN A 150 -34.25 18.00 16.68
CA ASN A 150 -33.33 19.13 16.70
C ASN A 150 -32.02 18.86 17.49
N ALA A 151 -31.55 17.61 17.45
CA ALA A 151 -30.32 17.14 18.07
C ALA A 151 -29.15 17.12 17.07
N ARG A 152 -27.92 17.18 17.57
CA ARG A 152 -26.70 17.10 16.74
C ARG A 152 -26.31 15.65 16.47
N PHE A 153 -26.31 15.25 15.20
CA PHE A 153 -25.93 13.91 14.78
C PHE A 153 -24.47 13.59 15.14
N GLU A 154 -23.56 14.55 15.01
CA GLU A 154 -22.14 14.34 15.35
C GLU A 154 -21.94 13.99 16.84
N ASP A 155 -22.68 14.62 17.76
CA ASP A 155 -22.61 14.28 19.19
C ASP A 155 -23.16 12.86 19.45
N TYR A 156 -24.25 12.49 18.77
CA TYR A 156 -24.82 11.15 18.87
C TYR A 156 -23.81 10.08 18.41
N VAL A 157 -23.19 10.26 17.24
CA VAL A 157 -22.27 9.25 16.71
C VAL A 157 -20.97 9.19 17.53
N ASP A 158 -20.32 10.34 17.78
CA ASP A 158 -19.02 10.34 18.44
C ASP A 158 -19.12 9.93 19.93
N ARG A 159 -20.12 10.45 20.67
CA ARG A 159 -20.21 10.26 22.13
C ARG A 159 -21.15 9.13 22.56
N VAL A 160 -22.29 8.95 21.90
CA VAL A 160 -23.29 7.93 22.31
C VAL A 160 -22.98 6.58 21.68
N LEU A 161 -22.68 6.55 20.37
CA LEU A 161 -22.34 5.31 19.67
C LEU A 161 -20.85 4.94 19.77
N GLY A 162 -19.97 5.89 20.09
CA GLY A 162 -18.53 5.66 20.14
C GLY A 162 -17.90 5.39 18.77
N VAL A 163 -18.55 5.83 17.69
CA VAL A 163 -18.07 5.67 16.32
C VAL A 163 -17.60 7.01 15.80
N HIS A 164 -16.39 7.07 15.25
CA HIS A 164 -15.89 8.32 14.69
C HIS A 164 -16.75 8.75 13.49
N ARG A 165 -17.20 10.01 13.48
CA ARG A 165 -18.03 10.62 12.42
C ARG A 165 -17.57 10.36 10.98
N THR A 166 -16.26 10.25 10.73
CA THR A 166 -15.77 9.94 9.37
C THR A 166 -16.14 8.52 8.94
N THR A 167 -16.07 7.56 9.86
CA THR A 167 -16.48 6.17 9.62
C THR A 167 -17.99 6.10 9.39
N ALA A 168 -18.78 6.78 10.22
CA ALA A 168 -20.23 6.84 10.07
C ALA A 168 -20.66 7.42 8.71
N ARG A 169 -20.04 8.53 8.29
CA ARG A 169 -20.27 9.14 6.96
C ARG A 169 -19.95 8.16 5.82
N VAL A 170 -18.88 7.37 5.94
CA VAL A 170 -18.52 6.36 4.95
C VAL A 170 -19.54 5.22 4.90
N LEU A 171 -19.99 4.71 6.05
CA LEU A 171 -21.01 3.66 6.14
C LEU A 171 -22.35 4.10 5.53
N MET A 172 -22.81 5.32 5.86
CA MET A 172 -24.01 5.90 5.26
C MET A 172 -23.88 6.02 3.74
N ARG A 173 -22.70 6.44 3.25
CA ARG A 173 -22.41 6.53 1.81
C ARG A 173 -22.39 5.16 1.13
N ILE A 174 -21.81 4.14 1.77
CA ILE A 174 -21.83 2.75 1.30
C ILE A 174 -23.27 2.27 1.11
N HIS A 175 -24.13 2.51 2.10
CA HIS A 175 -25.55 2.18 2.02
C HIS A 175 -26.24 2.94 0.89
N ALA A 176 -26.09 4.26 0.84
CA ALA A 176 -26.73 5.13 -0.14
C ALA A 176 -26.32 4.82 -1.59
N LEU A 177 -25.06 4.42 -1.81
CA LEU A 177 -24.55 4.02 -3.12
C LEU A 177 -24.85 2.55 -3.46
N ASN A 178 -25.51 1.82 -2.56
CA ASN A 178 -25.82 0.40 -2.68
C ASN A 178 -24.60 -0.47 -3.05
N VAL A 179 -23.43 -0.16 -2.47
CA VAL A 179 -22.18 -0.90 -2.77
C VAL A 179 -22.35 -2.38 -2.44
N ASP A 180 -21.82 -3.26 -3.28
CA ASP A 180 -21.89 -4.71 -3.07
C ASP A 180 -21.23 -5.12 -1.75
N PRO A 181 -21.94 -5.78 -0.82
CA PRO A 181 -21.35 -6.29 0.42
C PRO A 181 -20.43 -7.50 0.26
N GLU A 182 -20.54 -8.28 -0.84
CA GLU A 182 -19.78 -9.52 -1.03
C GLU A 182 -18.27 -9.29 -1.16
N ILE A 183 -17.85 -8.10 -1.59
CA ILE A 183 -16.43 -7.72 -1.66
C ILE A 183 -15.82 -7.40 -0.29
N GLY A 184 -16.64 -7.33 0.77
CA GLY A 184 -16.23 -7.03 2.14
C GLY A 184 -16.01 -5.54 2.43
N PHE A 185 -16.08 -5.18 3.71
CA PHE A 185 -16.13 -3.78 4.17
C PHE A 185 -14.96 -2.90 3.69
N GLU A 186 -13.72 -3.37 3.79
CA GLU A 186 -12.55 -2.55 3.39
C GLU A 186 -12.56 -2.23 1.89
N ASN A 187 -13.01 -3.16 1.04
CA ASN A 187 -13.14 -2.93 -0.39
C ASN A 187 -14.34 -2.03 -0.70
N MET A 188 -15.45 -2.18 0.02
CA MET A 188 -16.61 -1.29 -0.08
C MET A 188 -16.24 0.17 0.19
N ARG A 189 -15.34 0.45 1.14
CA ARG A 189 -14.84 1.80 1.40
C ARG A 189 -14.09 2.38 0.20
N THR A 190 -13.30 1.54 -0.48
CA THR A 190 -12.57 1.94 -1.69
C THR A 190 -13.57 2.28 -2.80
N VAL A 191 -14.55 1.41 -3.05
CA VAL A 191 -15.60 1.66 -4.06
C VAL A 191 -16.39 2.93 -3.74
N ALA A 192 -16.83 3.11 -2.49
CA ALA A 192 -17.60 4.27 -2.07
C ALA A 192 -16.85 5.61 -2.27
N SER A 193 -15.51 5.59 -2.28
CA SER A 193 -14.69 6.78 -2.52
C SER A 193 -14.67 7.25 -3.98
N LEU A 194 -15.04 6.38 -4.93
CA LEU A 194 -15.05 6.67 -6.36
C LEU A 194 -16.21 7.60 -6.73
N LYS A 195 -16.00 8.42 -7.76
CA LYS A 195 -16.89 9.52 -8.11
C LYS A 195 -18.08 9.06 -8.94
N THR A 196 -17.81 8.34 -10.02
CA THR A 196 -18.84 7.95 -10.99
C THR A 196 -19.38 6.57 -10.67
N GLU A 197 -20.62 6.30 -11.11
CA GLU A 197 -21.21 4.97 -10.96
C GLU A 197 -20.50 3.92 -11.80
N GLU A 198 -20.02 4.30 -12.99
CA GLU A 198 -19.28 3.43 -13.87
C GLU A 198 -17.95 2.97 -13.24
N GLU A 199 -17.16 3.89 -12.69
CA GLU A 199 -15.94 3.56 -11.94
C GLU A 199 -16.23 2.62 -10.77
N ARG A 200 -17.35 2.84 -10.05
CA ARG A 200 -17.76 1.97 -8.94
C ARG A 200 -18.06 0.55 -9.39
N LYS A 201 -18.86 0.38 -10.45
CA LYS A 201 -19.19 -0.96 -10.98
C LYS A 201 -17.95 -1.71 -11.46
N LYS A 202 -17.05 -1.03 -12.18
CA LYS A 202 -15.78 -1.63 -12.61
C LYS A 202 -14.89 -2.03 -11.42
N ALA A 203 -14.86 -1.22 -10.36
CA ALA A 203 -14.11 -1.54 -9.15
C ALA A 203 -14.72 -2.73 -8.38
N GLU A 204 -16.04 -2.82 -8.28
CA GLU A 204 -16.72 -3.98 -7.68
C GLU A 204 -16.40 -5.27 -8.44
N GLU A 205 -16.47 -5.23 -9.77
CA GLU A 205 -16.15 -6.39 -10.61
C GLU A 205 -14.68 -6.80 -10.50
N ALA A 206 -13.76 -5.83 -10.47
CA ALA A 206 -12.35 -6.06 -10.21
C ALA A 206 -12.09 -6.77 -8.87
N PHE A 207 -12.80 -6.37 -7.80
CA PHE A 207 -12.68 -7.04 -6.52
C PHE A 207 -13.28 -8.46 -6.54
N ARG A 208 -14.43 -8.65 -7.20
CA ARG A 208 -15.02 -9.99 -7.35
C ARG A 208 -14.13 -10.93 -8.15
N SER A 209 -13.41 -10.42 -9.15
CA SER A 209 -12.45 -11.20 -9.93
C SER A 209 -11.14 -11.48 -9.17
N GLY A 210 -11.03 -11.09 -7.90
CA GLY A 210 -9.87 -11.36 -7.06
C GLY A 210 -8.70 -10.39 -7.21
N LYS A 211 -8.85 -9.25 -7.92
CA LYS A 211 -7.77 -8.26 -7.97
C LYS A 211 -7.48 -7.71 -6.57
N SER A 212 -6.20 -7.53 -6.26
CA SER A 212 -5.78 -6.98 -4.97
C SER A 212 -6.18 -5.51 -4.80
N PRO A 213 -6.39 -5.03 -3.56
CA PRO A 213 -6.77 -3.64 -3.31
C PRO A 213 -5.83 -2.61 -3.89
N ASP A 214 -4.51 -2.86 -3.88
CA ASP A 214 -3.53 -1.94 -4.46
C ASP A 214 -3.67 -1.85 -5.98
N ARG A 215 -3.96 -2.95 -6.67
CA ARG A 215 -4.23 -2.96 -8.12
C ARG A 215 -5.50 -2.21 -8.47
N VAL A 216 -6.60 -2.47 -7.76
CA VAL A 216 -7.86 -1.75 -7.98
C VAL A 216 -7.66 -0.26 -7.72
N LYS A 217 -7.05 0.11 -6.59
CA LYS A 217 -6.76 1.51 -6.29
C LYS A 217 -5.82 2.14 -7.31
N ALA A 218 -4.88 1.41 -7.91
CA ALA A 218 -3.98 1.95 -8.92
C ALA A 218 -4.74 2.24 -10.23
N GLU A 219 -5.60 1.32 -10.65
CA GLU A 219 -6.46 1.44 -11.84
C GLU A 219 -7.40 2.66 -11.77
N PHE A 220 -8.00 2.90 -10.60
CA PHE A 220 -8.92 4.04 -10.36
C PHE A 220 -8.27 5.22 -9.65
N SER A 221 -6.97 5.14 -9.36
CA SER A 221 -6.24 6.34 -8.96
C SER A 221 -6.38 7.30 -10.13
N ARG A 222 -6.75 8.56 -9.86
CA ARG A 222 -6.56 9.57 -10.90
C ARG A 222 -5.10 9.42 -11.29
N LYS A 223 -4.83 9.13 -12.57
CA LYS A 223 -3.62 9.65 -13.19
C LYS A 223 -3.67 11.13 -12.83
N ARG A 224 -2.95 11.54 -11.77
CA ARG A 224 -2.69 12.96 -11.52
C ARG A 224 -2.20 13.39 -12.88
N LYS A 225 -2.96 14.26 -13.58
CA LYS A 225 -2.58 14.85 -14.88
C LYS A 225 -1.08 14.85 -14.86
N GLU A 226 -0.43 14.06 -15.72
CA GLU A 226 1.01 13.80 -15.65
C GLU A 226 1.66 15.14 -15.31
N GLU A 227 1.95 15.36 -14.02
CA GLU A 227 2.59 16.59 -13.61
C GLU A 227 3.94 16.37 -14.24
N GLU A 228 4.24 17.18 -15.24
CA GLU A 228 5.44 17.06 -16.05
C GLU A 228 6.58 16.77 -15.07
N PRO A 229 7.43 15.76 -15.28
CA PRO A 229 8.45 15.37 -14.29
C PRO A 229 9.23 16.57 -13.71
N LEU A 230 9.41 17.61 -14.53
CA LEU A 230 9.92 18.93 -14.15
C LEU A 230 9.12 19.64 -13.04
N GLU A 231 7.79 19.71 -13.12
CA GLU A 231 6.95 20.31 -12.08
C GLU A 231 7.03 19.54 -10.77
N ARG A 232 7.02 18.20 -10.81
CA ARG A 232 7.21 17.37 -9.61
C ARG A 232 8.55 17.65 -8.94
N LEU A 233 9.64 17.65 -9.71
CA LEU A 233 10.97 17.98 -9.21
C LEU A 233 11.04 19.41 -8.64
N ARG A 234 10.37 20.38 -9.28
CA ARG A 234 10.27 21.75 -8.75
C ARG A 234 9.51 21.81 -7.43
N GLN A 235 8.40 21.08 -7.30
CA GLN A 235 7.65 21.01 -6.05
C GLN A 235 8.46 20.33 -4.94
N GLU A 236 9.16 19.24 -5.26
CA GLU A 236 10.01 18.52 -4.32
C GLU A 236 11.20 19.38 -3.87
N LYS A 237 11.89 20.05 -4.79
CA LYS A 237 12.94 21.03 -4.47
C LYS A 237 12.43 22.09 -3.49
N ARG A 238 11.29 22.71 -3.79
CA ARG A 238 10.68 23.72 -2.90
C ARG A 238 10.36 23.16 -1.51
N ARG A 239 9.92 21.90 -1.43
CA ARG A 239 9.63 21.23 -0.16
C ARG A 239 10.92 20.99 0.63
N ILE A 240 11.96 20.48 -0.01
CA ILE A 240 13.26 20.24 0.61
C ILE A 240 13.86 21.56 1.11
N GLU A 241 13.82 22.63 0.31
CA GLU A 241 14.29 23.96 0.71
C GLU A 241 13.57 24.47 1.96
N LYS A 242 12.24 24.32 2.02
CA LYS A 242 11.45 24.66 3.23
C LYS A 242 11.85 23.82 4.43
N THR A 243 12.09 22.52 4.24
CA THR A 243 12.54 21.63 5.31
C THR A 243 13.94 22.02 5.80
N ILE A 244 14.88 22.30 4.90
CA ILE A 244 16.23 22.78 5.24
C ILE A 244 16.12 24.06 6.07
N HIS A 245 15.35 25.05 5.63
CA HIS A 245 15.18 26.30 6.35
C HIS A 245 14.60 26.08 7.76
N SER A 246 13.57 25.23 7.87
CA SER A 246 12.99 24.87 9.17
C SER A 246 13.98 24.15 10.09
N LEU A 247 14.81 23.27 9.54
CA LEU A 247 15.82 22.52 10.29
C LEU A 247 16.97 23.44 10.74
N MET A 248 17.41 24.36 9.88
CA MET A 248 18.42 25.38 10.23
C MET A 248 17.93 26.26 11.37
N LYS A 249 16.71 26.78 11.29
CA LYS A 249 16.12 27.56 12.39
C LYS A 249 16.04 26.74 13.69
N ARG A 250 15.67 25.47 13.59
CA ARG A 250 15.61 24.58 14.75
C ARG A 250 16.99 24.32 15.35
N LEU A 251 18.02 24.23 14.51
CA LEU A 251 19.41 24.07 14.93
C LEU A 251 19.88 25.32 15.68
N GLU A 252 19.62 26.52 15.15
CA GLU A 252 19.91 27.79 15.84
C GLU A 252 19.21 27.90 17.20
N GLU A 253 17.93 27.49 17.30
CA GLU A 253 17.21 27.43 18.58
C GLU A 253 17.86 26.47 19.58
N ILE A 254 18.47 25.38 19.11
CA ILE A 254 19.18 24.39 19.95
C ILE A 254 20.53 24.96 20.36
N ASP A 255 21.29 25.55 19.45
CA ASP A 255 22.60 26.13 19.75
C ASP A 255 22.49 27.25 20.80
N GLN A 256 21.50 28.15 20.66
CA GLN A 256 21.22 29.17 21.68
C GLN A 256 20.85 28.59 23.04
N ARG A 257 20.23 27.40 23.07
CA ARG A 257 19.92 26.72 24.35
C ARG A 257 21.19 26.11 24.92
N LEU A 258 22.00 25.44 24.10
CA LEU A 258 23.28 24.85 24.50
C LEU A 258 24.20 25.91 25.09
N GLU A 259 24.39 27.06 24.43
CA GLU A 259 25.18 28.18 24.94
C GLU A 259 24.70 28.66 26.32
N LYS A 260 23.39 28.73 26.54
CA LYS A 260 22.82 29.11 27.85
C LYS A 260 23.11 28.07 28.94
N PHE A 261 23.15 26.78 28.60
CA PHE A 261 23.45 25.73 29.56
C PHE A 261 24.96 25.60 29.81
N GLU A 262 25.79 25.74 28.78
CA GLU A 262 27.26 25.73 28.90
C GLU A 262 27.77 26.96 29.66
N GLY A 263 27.21 28.14 29.40
CA GLY A 263 27.53 29.36 30.16
C GLY A 263 27.15 29.28 31.64
N LYS A 264 26.05 28.60 31.98
CA LYS A 264 25.66 28.33 33.38
C LYS A 264 26.59 27.33 34.06
N ALA A 265 26.97 26.26 33.36
CA ALA A 265 27.89 25.25 33.90
C ALA A 265 29.31 25.81 34.13
N ALA A 266 29.72 26.83 33.37
CA ALA A 266 30.99 27.54 33.57
C ALA A 266 30.95 28.49 34.77
N GLN A 267 29.80 29.12 35.06
CA GLN A 267 29.60 30.00 36.21
C GLN A 267 29.49 29.26 37.55
N GLU A 268 28.98 28.02 37.55
CA GLU A 268 28.88 27.18 38.76
C GLU A 268 30.21 26.50 39.16
N LYS A 269 31.24 26.57 38.30
CA LYS A 269 32.58 25.99 38.54
C LYS A 269 33.66 27.02 38.91
N ALA A 270 33.34 28.31 38.91
CA ALA A 270 34.21 29.41 39.33
C ALA A 270 33.84 29.85 40.75
#